data_AF-A0AAD7I6F1-F1
#
_entry.id   AF-A0AAD7I6F1-F1
#
_cell.length_a   1.000
_cell.length_b   1.000
_cell.length_c   1.000
_cell.angle_alpha   90.00
_cell.angle_beta   90.00
_cell.angle_gamma   90.00
#
_symmetry.space_group_name_H-M   'P 1'
#
loop_
_entity.id
_entity.type
_entity.pdbx_description
1 polymer ?
#
loop_
_entity_poly.entity_id
_entity_poly.type
_entity_poly.pdbx_seq_one_letter_code
_entity_poly.pdbx_strand_id
1 'polypeptide(L)'
;MSVPSTFSGPNGASTDRLLSDPNLATCPDYTSEAFQGLRGRIDADDDEAAITFLIESWTTNNDQEKAQWALQLEADKEVEEADAARRQQDADKLAEEARLEEDKKKPKLGDFNLTSAPSTFIEARISPFAQAKIDKMQYCLLYLFGTGGLNDAANALLSSADDASSFRLTRDDGNQLTVQSGLTSNIHKNMVEDKDLSFREFALAWHRYIKEITRANWPKLHVDVLTQFFYGLDTHPLHQQEPEHGDKILRIYADRYRKEWFSTLGTPQSFNLAIINEALLSKLTHEYLDFRPLRAHGNESLRRSAAYNIIY
;
A
#
# COMPACT_ATOMS: atom_id res chain seq x y z
N MET A 1 63.05 13.23 74.08
CA MET A 1 63.64 12.28 73.13
C MET A 1 62.98 12.52 71.78
N SER A 2 63.83 12.80 70.78
CA SER A 2 63.63 12.57 69.32
C SER A 2 62.51 13.29 68.55
N VAL A 3 62.91 14.31 67.80
CA VAL A 3 62.57 14.48 66.35
C VAL A 3 63.29 13.38 65.54
N PRO A 4 62.94 13.01 64.28
CA PRO A 4 62.58 13.93 63.18
C PRO A 4 61.64 13.41 62.04
N SER A 5 61.39 14.32 61.08
CA SER A 5 61.52 14.12 59.61
C SER A 5 60.28 13.86 58.72
N THR A 6 60.02 14.88 57.88
CA THR A 6 59.85 14.85 56.41
C THR A 6 58.73 14.02 55.76
N PHE A 7 57.88 14.65 54.95
CA PHE A 7 58.04 14.69 53.49
C PHE A 7 56.92 15.55 52.87
N SER A 8 57.27 16.75 52.42
CA SER A 8 56.42 17.53 51.50
C SER A 8 56.76 17.02 50.10
N GLY A 9 55.82 16.29 49.49
CA GLY A 9 55.90 15.77 48.12
C GLY A 9 54.99 16.56 47.17
N PRO A 10 55.25 16.48 45.86
CA PRO A 10 55.22 17.64 44.96
C PRO A 10 53.92 17.81 44.17
N ASN A 11 53.69 19.06 43.76
CA ASN A 11 53.01 19.53 42.55
C ASN A 11 51.95 18.59 41.96
N GLY A 12 50.69 18.90 42.26
CA GLY A 12 49.59 18.55 41.39
C GLY A 12 49.87 19.14 40.01
N ALA A 13 50.01 18.26 39.01
CA ALA A 13 49.92 18.65 37.62
C ALA A 13 48.51 19.20 37.39
N SER A 14 48.36 20.53 37.37
CA SER A 14 47.16 21.16 36.85
C SER A 14 47.06 20.78 35.38
N THR A 15 46.18 19.84 35.06
CA THR A 15 45.75 19.54 33.69
C THR A 15 44.81 20.64 33.20
N ASP A 16 45.23 21.90 33.30
CA ASP A 16 44.51 23.02 32.72
C ASP A 16 45.01 23.17 31.28
N ARG A 17 44.07 23.09 30.33
CA ARG A 17 44.36 23.29 28.91
C ARG A 17 44.97 24.68 28.71
N LEU A 18 46.09 24.77 28.00
CA LEU A 18 46.70 26.07 27.71
C LEU A 18 45.76 26.79 26.73
N LEU A 19 45.44 28.05 26.99
CA LEU A 19 44.52 28.85 26.17
C LEU A 19 45.26 29.74 25.15
N SER A 20 46.58 29.84 25.27
CA SER A 20 47.44 30.68 24.43
C SER A 20 48.66 29.89 23.98
N ASP A 21 49.10 30.10 22.74
CA ASP A 21 50.25 29.40 22.16
C ASP A 21 51.57 29.92 22.79
N PRO A 22 52.30 29.09 23.56
CA PRO A 22 53.56 29.47 24.18
C PRO A 22 54.69 29.68 23.17
N ASN A 23 54.55 29.24 21.91
CA ASN A 23 55.50 29.58 20.83
C ASN A 23 55.46 31.06 20.44
N LEU A 24 54.39 31.77 20.78
CA LEU A 24 54.25 33.21 20.55
C LEU A 24 54.72 34.06 21.74
N ALA A 25 55.09 33.43 22.86
CA ALA A 25 55.55 34.13 24.06
C ALA A 25 56.99 34.66 23.87
N THR A 26 57.19 35.96 24.11
CA THR A 26 58.51 36.60 24.11
C THR A 26 59.04 36.73 25.53
N CYS A 27 60.35 36.51 25.70
CA CYS A 27 61.00 36.66 27.00
C CYS A 27 60.90 38.12 27.47
N PRO A 28 60.37 38.39 28.67
CA PRO A 28 60.37 39.72 29.23
C PRO A 28 61.80 40.28 29.33
N ASP A 29 61.96 41.57 29.07
CA ASP A 29 63.26 42.22 29.22
C ASP A 29 63.60 42.43 30.71
N TYR A 30 64.23 41.42 31.30
CA TYR A 30 64.67 41.43 32.70
C TYR A 30 65.82 42.40 32.98
N THR A 31 66.32 43.15 31.98
CA THR A 31 67.31 44.23 32.18
C THR A 31 66.66 45.57 32.54
N SER A 32 65.36 45.74 32.25
CA SER A 32 64.59 46.96 32.56
C SER A 32 64.54 47.29 34.06
N GLU A 33 64.46 48.58 34.41
CA GLU A 33 64.27 49.07 35.78
C GLU A 33 63.01 48.50 36.45
N ALA A 34 61.99 48.12 35.66
CA ALA A 34 60.75 47.53 36.15
C ALA A 34 60.97 46.21 36.93
N PHE A 35 62.04 45.47 36.64
CA PHE A 35 62.36 44.20 37.29
C PHE A 35 63.45 44.31 38.35
N GLN A 36 63.92 45.52 38.67
CA GLN A 36 64.97 45.76 39.66
C GLN A 36 64.60 45.23 41.06
N GLY A 37 63.33 45.40 41.47
CA GLY A 37 62.81 44.86 42.74
C GLY A 37 62.69 43.34 42.77
N LEU A 38 62.65 42.68 41.60
CA LEU A 38 62.66 41.22 41.47
C LEU A 38 64.10 40.69 41.54
N ARG A 39 65.05 41.38 40.88
CA ARG A 39 66.49 41.07 40.92
C ARG A 39 67.05 41.12 42.34
N GLY A 40 66.75 42.18 43.09
CA GLY A 40 67.22 42.33 44.49
C GLY A 40 66.58 41.37 45.51
N ARG A 41 65.60 40.55 45.09
CA ARG A 41 64.96 39.51 45.91
C ARG A 41 65.56 38.13 45.68
N ILE A 42 66.37 37.97 44.63
CA ILE A 42 67.07 36.74 44.29
C ILE A 42 68.41 36.78 45.03
N ASP A 43 68.73 35.72 45.76
CA ASP A 43 69.99 35.58 46.50
C ASP A 43 71.11 35.23 45.51
N ALA A 44 71.58 36.24 44.77
CA ALA A 44 72.60 36.14 43.74
C ALA A 44 73.79 37.06 44.06
N ASP A 45 74.99 36.64 43.66
CA ASP A 45 76.23 37.38 43.93
C ASP A 45 76.30 38.74 43.20
N ASP A 46 75.60 38.88 42.06
CA ASP A 46 75.44 40.12 41.31
C ASP A 46 74.11 40.22 40.52
N ASP A 47 73.81 41.42 40.00
CA ASP A 47 72.61 41.71 39.21
C ASP A 47 72.58 40.91 37.89
N GLU A 48 73.74 40.54 37.33
CA GLU A 48 73.84 39.77 36.08
C GLU A 48 73.44 38.30 36.30
N ALA A 49 73.85 37.69 37.40
CA ALA A 49 73.47 36.33 37.80
C ALA A 49 71.96 36.24 38.10
N ALA A 50 71.37 37.28 38.70
CA ALA A 50 69.93 37.36 38.92
C ALA A 50 69.14 37.44 37.58
N ILE A 51 69.66 38.15 36.58
CA ILE A 51 69.07 38.23 35.23
C ILE A 51 69.17 36.90 34.50
N THR A 52 70.34 36.25 34.53
CA THR A 52 70.54 34.93 33.91
C THR A 52 69.61 33.90 34.53
N PHE A 53 69.46 33.88 35.86
CA PHE A 53 68.55 32.98 36.55
C PHE A 53 67.07 33.20 36.15
N LEU A 54 66.64 34.47 36.00
CA LEU A 54 65.28 34.80 35.55
C LEU A 54 65.02 34.39 34.10
N ILE A 55 66.01 34.57 33.22
CA ILE A 55 65.93 34.12 31.83
C ILE A 55 65.88 32.59 31.77
N GLU A 56 66.75 31.89 32.49
CA GLU A 56 66.79 30.42 32.53
C GLU A 56 65.49 29.82 33.12
N SER A 57 64.96 30.45 34.16
CA SER A 57 63.68 30.05 34.76
C SER A 57 62.52 30.28 33.79
N TRP A 58 62.51 31.40 33.05
CA TRP A 58 61.50 31.68 32.04
C TRP A 58 61.59 30.72 30.85
N THR A 59 62.80 30.45 30.34
CA THR A 59 63.00 29.50 29.23
C THR A 59 62.57 28.10 29.62
N THR A 60 62.92 27.66 30.84
CA THR A 60 62.52 26.33 31.34
C THR A 60 61.00 26.22 31.44
N ASN A 61 60.32 27.25 31.94
CA ASN A 61 58.86 27.25 32.02
C ASN A 61 58.21 27.31 30.63
N ASN A 62 58.71 28.16 29.73
CA ASN A 62 58.22 28.27 28.36
C ASN A 62 58.41 26.97 27.56
N ASP A 63 59.53 26.27 27.76
CA ASP A 63 59.78 24.98 27.11
C ASP A 63 58.86 23.87 27.66
N GLN A 64 58.54 23.90 28.96
CA GLN A 64 57.53 23.02 29.55
C GLN A 64 56.13 23.30 28.99
N GLU A 65 55.75 24.57 28.85
CA GLU A 65 54.47 24.97 28.27
C GLU A 65 54.38 24.57 26.79
N LYS A 66 55.46 24.73 26.00
CA LYS A 66 55.52 24.25 24.61
C LYS A 66 55.37 22.73 24.51
N ALA A 67 55.99 21.97 25.41
CA ALA A 67 55.85 20.52 25.45
C ALA A 67 54.40 20.11 25.79
N GLN A 68 53.76 20.80 26.73
CA GLN A 68 52.35 20.57 27.06
C GLN A 68 51.42 20.95 25.89
N TRP A 69 51.69 22.05 25.19
CA TRP A 69 50.94 22.48 24.02
C TRP A 69 51.05 21.48 22.85
N ALA A 70 52.25 20.94 22.62
CA ALA A 70 52.46 19.90 21.61
C ALA A 70 51.67 18.63 21.91
N LEU A 71 51.61 18.21 23.20
CA LEU A 71 50.78 17.09 23.62
C LEU A 71 49.28 17.36 23.45
N GLN A 72 48.83 18.60 23.68
CA GLN A 72 47.43 19.00 23.46
C GLN A 72 47.03 18.95 21.98
N LEU A 73 47.90 19.45 21.10
CA LEU A 73 47.66 19.40 19.65
C LEU A 73 47.58 17.97 19.12
N GLU A 74 48.45 17.08 19.60
CA GLU A 74 48.41 15.67 19.18
C GLU A 74 47.12 14.98 19.69
N ALA A 75 46.72 15.24 20.93
CA ALA A 75 45.49 14.70 21.51
C ALA A 75 44.24 15.23 20.78
N ASP A 76 44.18 16.53 20.46
CA ASP A 76 43.06 17.13 19.71
C ASP A 76 42.98 16.53 18.29
N LYS A 77 44.13 16.31 17.65
CA LYS A 77 44.21 15.70 16.31
C LYS A 77 43.74 14.24 16.33
N GLU A 78 44.13 13.46 17.32
CA GLU A 78 43.67 12.07 17.47
C GLU A 78 42.14 11.99 17.67
N VAL A 79 41.57 12.92 18.44
CA VAL A 79 40.12 13.03 18.62
C VAL A 79 39.41 13.42 17.32
N GLU A 80 39.96 14.38 16.56
CA GLU A 80 39.40 14.79 15.27
C GLU A 80 39.43 13.66 14.25
N GLU A 81 40.55 12.93 14.17
CA GLU A 81 40.70 11.76 13.30
C GLU A 81 39.74 10.63 13.70
N ALA A 82 39.57 10.35 15.00
CA ALA A 82 38.63 9.35 15.50
C ALA A 82 37.18 9.73 15.18
N ASP A 83 36.80 11.00 15.34
CA ASP A 83 35.47 11.48 15.00
C ASP A 83 35.23 11.51 13.49
N ALA A 84 36.23 11.85 12.67
CA ALA A 84 36.16 11.76 11.22
C ALA A 84 35.96 10.30 10.77
N ALA A 85 36.70 9.36 11.36
CA ALA A 85 36.54 7.92 11.09
C ALA A 85 35.15 7.41 11.47
N ARG A 86 34.61 7.84 12.62
CA ARG A 86 33.23 7.51 13.03
C ARG A 86 32.19 8.07 12.07
N ARG A 87 32.31 9.34 11.65
CA ARG A 87 31.39 9.94 10.67
C ARG A 87 31.44 9.21 9.33
N GLN A 88 32.62 8.81 8.87
CA GLN A 88 32.76 8.03 7.64
C GLN A 88 32.10 6.65 7.78
N GLN A 89 32.33 5.96 8.90
CA GLN A 89 31.73 4.65 9.14
C GLN A 89 30.20 4.72 9.21
N ASP A 90 29.64 5.75 9.84
CA ASP A 90 28.19 5.94 9.91
C ASP A 90 27.59 6.30 8.54
N ALA A 91 28.30 7.10 7.73
CA ALA A 91 27.90 7.40 6.36
C ALA A 91 27.91 6.14 5.47
N ASP A 92 28.93 5.29 5.59
CA ASP A 92 29.04 4.04 4.85
C ASP A 92 27.93 3.05 5.23
N LYS A 93 27.62 2.93 6.53
CA LYS A 93 26.48 2.13 7.02
C LYS A 93 25.15 2.63 6.47
N LEU A 94 24.92 3.94 6.52
CA LEU A 94 23.68 4.53 6.01
C LEU A 94 23.55 4.32 4.48
N ALA A 95 24.66 4.41 3.75
CA ALA A 95 24.68 4.14 2.31
C ALA A 95 24.41 2.66 2.00
N GLU A 96 24.95 1.72 2.79
CA GLU A 96 24.68 0.30 2.65
C GLU A 96 23.21 -0.04 2.98
N GLU A 97 22.67 0.52 4.06
CA GLU A 97 21.26 0.40 4.42
C GLU A 97 20.35 0.96 3.33
N ALA A 98 20.69 2.12 2.76
CA ALA A 98 19.95 2.70 1.65
C ALA A 98 19.95 1.79 0.41
N ARG A 99 21.10 1.18 0.06
CA ARG A 99 21.20 0.22 -1.04
C ARG A 99 20.41 -1.06 -0.78
N LEU A 100 20.42 -1.57 0.45
CA LEU A 100 19.63 -2.73 0.86
C LEU A 100 18.13 -2.42 0.80
N GLU A 101 17.70 -1.23 1.22
CA GLU A 101 16.31 -0.79 1.10
C GLU A 101 15.88 -0.60 -0.37
N GLU A 102 16.76 -0.08 -1.22
CA GLU A 102 16.51 -0.03 -2.67
C GLU A 102 16.40 -1.42 -3.28
N ASP A 103 17.26 -2.37 -2.88
CA ASP A 103 17.22 -3.75 -3.36
C ASP A 103 15.98 -4.52 -2.87
N LYS A 104 15.50 -4.24 -1.65
CA LYS A 104 14.22 -4.79 -1.15
C LYS A 104 13.01 -4.24 -1.93
N LYS A 105 13.09 -3.01 -2.42
CA LYS A 105 12.04 -2.36 -3.22
C LYS A 105 12.01 -2.82 -4.67
N LYS A 106 13.07 -3.47 -5.18
CA LYS A 106 13.06 -4.03 -6.53
C LYS A 106 11.97 -5.10 -6.63
N PRO A 107 11.05 -5.00 -7.61
CA PRO A 107 10.01 -5.99 -7.78
C PRO A 107 10.66 -7.34 -8.08
N LYS A 108 10.51 -8.29 -7.15
CA LYS A 108 10.99 -9.65 -7.33
C LYS A 108 10.06 -10.33 -8.33
N LEU A 109 10.57 -10.61 -9.52
CA LEU A 109 9.85 -11.43 -10.49
C LEU A 109 9.71 -12.83 -9.91
N GLY A 110 8.48 -13.34 -9.83
CA GLY A 110 8.23 -14.71 -9.41
C GLY A 110 8.88 -15.70 -10.37
N ASP A 111 9.39 -16.80 -9.84
CA ASP A 111 9.92 -17.90 -10.66
C ASP A 111 8.78 -18.66 -11.34
N PHE A 112 9.07 -19.34 -12.46
CA PHE A 112 8.08 -20.14 -13.20
C PHE A 112 8.49 -21.61 -13.26
N ASN A 113 7.49 -22.49 -13.33
CA ASN A 113 7.75 -23.92 -13.43
C ASN A 113 8.21 -24.29 -14.84
N LEU A 114 9.50 -24.62 -15.02
CA LEU A 114 10.08 -25.00 -16.32
C LEU A 114 9.48 -26.27 -16.95
N THR A 115 8.86 -27.13 -16.14
CA THR A 115 8.28 -28.41 -16.60
C THR A 115 6.80 -28.32 -16.94
N SER A 116 6.14 -27.22 -16.55
CA SER A 116 4.73 -27.01 -16.84
C SER A 116 4.57 -26.28 -18.16
N ALA A 117 4.09 -26.98 -19.19
CA ALA A 117 3.58 -26.31 -20.37
C ALA A 117 2.34 -25.48 -20.01
N PRO A 118 2.09 -24.34 -20.69
CA PRO A 118 0.80 -23.68 -20.59
C PRO A 118 -0.30 -24.66 -21.01
N SER A 119 -1.44 -24.63 -20.32
CA SER A 119 -2.62 -25.41 -20.69
C SER A 119 -2.96 -25.17 -22.16
N THR A 120 -3.39 -26.22 -22.88
CA THR A 120 -3.86 -26.14 -24.27
C THR A 120 -5.03 -25.15 -24.44
N PHE A 121 -5.70 -24.80 -23.34
CA PHE A 121 -6.75 -23.81 -23.29
C PHE A 121 -6.51 -22.79 -22.16
N ILE A 122 -6.48 -21.51 -22.50
CA ILE A 122 -6.43 -20.40 -21.55
C ILE A 122 -7.88 -20.03 -21.18
N GLU A 123 -8.33 -20.47 -20.02
CA GLU A 123 -9.66 -20.10 -19.53
C GLU A 123 -9.72 -18.62 -19.15
N ALA A 124 -10.72 -17.91 -19.68
CA ALA A 124 -11.04 -16.56 -19.24
C ALA A 124 -11.33 -16.57 -17.71
N ARG A 125 -10.57 -15.77 -16.96
CA ARG A 125 -10.67 -15.67 -15.51
C ARG A 125 -11.79 -14.72 -15.11
N ILE A 126 -12.54 -15.08 -14.07
CA ILE A 126 -13.50 -14.17 -13.45
C ILE A 126 -12.78 -13.02 -12.74
N SER A 127 -13.49 -11.91 -12.55
CA SER A 127 -12.97 -10.78 -11.79
C SER A 127 -12.61 -11.19 -10.36
N PRO A 128 -11.50 -10.66 -9.77
CA PRO A 128 -11.19 -10.86 -8.35
C PRO A 128 -12.34 -10.47 -7.41
N PHE A 129 -13.15 -9.49 -7.80
CA PHE A 129 -14.36 -9.10 -7.05
C PHE A 129 -15.41 -10.20 -7.03
N ALA A 130 -15.63 -10.87 -8.18
CA ALA A 130 -16.56 -11.98 -8.29
C ALA A 130 -16.07 -13.19 -7.48
N GLN A 131 -14.76 -13.47 -7.54
CA GLN A 131 -14.12 -14.52 -6.74
C GLN A 131 -14.33 -14.26 -5.23
N ALA A 132 -14.04 -13.05 -4.76
CA ALA A 132 -14.21 -12.70 -3.34
C ALA A 132 -15.67 -12.84 -2.86
N LYS A 133 -16.65 -12.62 -3.74
CA LYS A 133 -18.07 -12.86 -3.43
C LYS A 133 -18.41 -14.34 -3.37
N ILE A 134 -17.87 -15.14 -4.30
CA ILE A 134 -18.03 -16.59 -4.28
C ILE A 134 -17.43 -17.18 -3.00
N ASP A 135 -16.22 -16.78 -2.64
CA ASP A 135 -15.53 -17.30 -1.46
C ASP A 135 -16.29 -16.99 -0.16
N LYS A 136 -16.99 -15.85 -0.11
CA LYS A 136 -17.85 -15.44 1.02
C LYS A 136 -19.29 -15.96 0.93
N MET A 137 -19.62 -16.76 -0.08
CA MET A 137 -20.98 -17.26 -0.35
C MET A 137 -22.04 -16.15 -0.45
N GLN A 138 -21.65 -14.98 -0.97
CA GLN A 138 -22.52 -13.81 -1.10
C GLN A 138 -23.22 -13.74 -2.45
N TYR A 139 -24.32 -12.99 -2.51
CA TYR A 139 -25.02 -12.70 -3.76
C TYR A 139 -24.10 -11.98 -4.77
N CYS A 140 -24.01 -12.55 -5.96
CA CYS A 140 -23.29 -12.00 -7.11
C CYS A 140 -24.17 -11.99 -8.35
N LEU A 141 -24.08 -10.90 -9.11
CA LEU A 141 -24.74 -10.77 -10.41
C LEU A 141 -24.14 -11.73 -11.42
N LEU A 142 -24.99 -12.33 -12.24
CA LEU A 142 -24.60 -13.25 -13.30
C LEU A 142 -23.78 -12.54 -14.39
N TYR A 143 -23.98 -11.24 -14.59
CA TYR A 143 -23.17 -10.43 -15.50
C TYR A 143 -21.66 -10.62 -15.32
N LEU A 144 -21.18 -10.78 -14.08
CA LEU A 144 -19.76 -11.00 -13.76
C LEU A 144 -19.18 -12.30 -14.35
N PHE A 145 -20.05 -13.26 -14.66
CA PHE A 145 -19.73 -14.56 -15.24
C PHE A 145 -20.04 -14.62 -16.75
N GLY A 146 -20.70 -13.59 -17.28
CA GLY A 146 -20.96 -13.43 -18.70
C GLY A 146 -19.72 -12.96 -19.47
N THR A 147 -19.81 -12.96 -20.79
CA THR A 147 -18.75 -12.47 -21.68
C THR A 147 -18.40 -11.00 -21.42
N GLY A 148 -19.40 -10.15 -21.15
CA GLY A 148 -19.20 -8.74 -20.79
C GLY A 148 -18.36 -8.59 -19.52
N GLY A 149 -18.76 -9.22 -18.42
CA GLY A 149 -18.04 -9.16 -17.15
C GLY A 149 -16.63 -9.76 -17.21
N LEU A 150 -16.40 -10.81 -18.01
CA LEU A 150 -15.08 -11.40 -18.23
C LEU A 150 -14.14 -10.47 -19.01
N ASN A 151 -14.66 -9.80 -20.05
CA ASN A 151 -13.88 -8.81 -20.80
C ASN A 151 -13.54 -7.60 -19.92
N ASP A 152 -14.49 -7.12 -19.13
CA ASP A 152 -14.27 -6.03 -18.18
C ASP A 152 -13.24 -6.43 -17.11
N ALA A 153 -13.28 -7.67 -16.62
CA ALA A 153 -12.26 -8.21 -15.71
C ALA A 153 -10.88 -8.29 -16.37
N ALA A 154 -10.78 -8.78 -17.60
CA ALA A 154 -9.53 -8.86 -18.34
C ALA A 154 -8.94 -7.46 -18.59
N ASN A 155 -9.78 -6.51 -19.00
CA ASN A 155 -9.38 -5.12 -19.21
C ASN A 155 -8.96 -4.44 -17.91
N ALA A 156 -9.65 -4.71 -16.79
CA ALA A 156 -9.25 -4.20 -15.48
C ALA A 156 -7.88 -4.75 -15.03
N LEU A 157 -7.59 -6.03 -15.29
CA LEU A 157 -6.29 -6.64 -15.01
C LEU A 157 -5.18 -6.02 -15.88
N LEU A 158 -5.43 -5.83 -17.18
CA LEU A 158 -4.47 -5.22 -18.10
C LEU A 158 -4.24 -3.73 -17.79
N SER A 159 -5.30 -2.99 -17.46
CA SER A 159 -5.21 -1.57 -17.08
C SER A 159 -4.52 -1.38 -15.73
N SER A 160 -4.51 -2.38 -14.85
CA SER A 160 -3.82 -2.30 -13.56
C SER A 160 -2.29 -2.25 -13.68
N ALA A 161 -1.73 -2.63 -14.83
CA ALA A 161 -0.29 -2.55 -15.07
C ALA A 161 0.22 -1.11 -15.13
N ASP A 162 -0.61 -0.15 -15.57
CA ASP A 162 -0.27 1.28 -15.63
C ASP A 162 -0.85 2.10 -14.45
N ASP A 163 -1.85 1.57 -13.75
CA ASP A 163 -2.67 2.34 -12.79
C ASP A 163 -2.72 1.75 -11.36
N ALA A 164 -1.74 0.92 -10.99
CA ALA A 164 -1.62 0.28 -9.67
C ALA A 164 -1.54 1.28 -8.48
N SER A 165 -1.49 2.58 -8.75
CA SER A 165 -1.47 3.66 -7.77
C SER A 165 -2.72 4.55 -7.76
N SER A 166 -3.76 4.30 -8.57
CA SER A 166 -4.97 5.12 -8.49
C SER A 166 -5.85 4.70 -7.32
N PHE A 167 -5.97 5.61 -6.34
CA PHE A 167 -6.99 5.56 -5.32
C PHE A 167 -8.10 6.53 -5.72
N ARG A 168 -9.35 6.06 -5.81
CA ARG A 168 -10.51 6.90 -6.07
C ARG A 168 -11.19 7.23 -4.75
N LEU A 169 -11.37 8.52 -4.49
CA LEU A 169 -12.22 9.01 -3.41
C LEU A 169 -13.67 8.98 -3.90
N THR A 170 -14.50 8.15 -3.29
CA THR A 170 -15.93 8.06 -3.61
C THR A 170 -16.73 8.60 -2.43
N ARG A 171 -17.64 9.53 -2.69
CA ARG A 171 -18.56 10.06 -1.68
C ARG A 171 -19.82 9.19 -1.66
N ASP A 172 -20.19 8.65 -0.50
CA ASP A 172 -21.47 7.98 -0.33
C ASP A 172 -22.61 8.99 -0.16
N ASP A 173 -23.87 8.53 -0.26
CA ASP A 173 -25.07 9.34 -0.08
C ASP A 173 -25.19 9.94 1.35
N GLY A 174 -24.35 9.49 2.29
CA GLY A 174 -24.19 10.01 3.65
C GLY A 174 -23.07 11.07 3.79
N ASN A 175 -22.50 11.54 2.68
CA ASN A 175 -21.44 12.55 2.63
C ASN A 175 -20.08 12.07 3.19
N GLN A 176 -19.87 10.77 3.39
CA GLN A 176 -18.58 10.19 3.76
C GLN A 176 -17.72 9.92 2.53
N LEU A 177 -16.44 10.30 2.59
CA LEU A 177 -15.45 9.98 1.56
C LEU A 177 -14.79 8.65 1.88
N THR A 178 -14.94 7.67 0.99
CA THR A 178 -14.30 6.36 1.07
C THR A 178 -13.19 6.27 0.02
N VAL A 179 -12.01 5.82 0.44
CA VAL A 179 -10.88 5.56 -0.46
C VAL A 179 -11.02 4.15 -1.01
N GLN A 180 -11.24 4.01 -2.31
CA GLN A 180 -11.29 2.71 -2.99
C GLN A 180 -10.08 2.56 -3.91
N SER A 181 -9.45 1.38 -3.89
CA SER A 181 -8.43 1.02 -4.87
C SER A 181 -9.03 1.01 -6.28
N GLY A 182 -8.31 1.55 -7.27
CA GLY A 182 -8.75 1.68 -8.66
C GLY A 182 -9.27 0.39 -9.27
N LEU A 183 -8.74 -0.76 -8.83
CA LEU A 183 -9.12 -2.13 -9.22
C LEU A 183 -10.60 -2.45 -9.01
N THR A 184 -11.22 -1.94 -7.94
CA THR A 184 -12.65 -2.23 -7.64
C THR A 184 -13.58 -1.20 -8.26
N SER A 185 -13.08 0.01 -8.56
CA SER A 185 -13.92 1.17 -8.92
C SER A 185 -14.48 1.14 -10.35
N ASN A 186 -13.82 0.47 -11.29
CA ASN A 186 -14.24 0.43 -12.68
C ASN A 186 -15.25 -0.69 -13.00
N ILE A 187 -15.31 -1.73 -12.16
CA ILE A 187 -16.24 -2.87 -12.35
C ILE A 187 -17.70 -2.44 -12.12
N HIS A 188 -17.93 -1.49 -11.21
CA HIS A 188 -19.28 -1.06 -10.84
C HIS A 188 -20.00 -0.19 -11.90
N LYS A 189 -19.26 0.45 -12.81
CA LYS A 189 -19.85 1.42 -13.75
C LYS A 189 -20.67 0.76 -14.87
N ASN A 190 -20.32 -0.48 -15.23
CA ASN A 190 -20.94 -1.21 -16.33
C ASN A 190 -21.73 -2.44 -15.87
N MET A 191 -21.93 -2.60 -14.55
CA MET A 191 -22.51 -3.82 -13.99
C MET A 191 -24.02 -3.87 -14.30
N VAL A 192 -24.42 -4.82 -15.14
CA VAL A 192 -25.82 -5.02 -15.56
C VAL A 192 -26.52 -5.96 -14.59
N GLU A 193 -27.76 -5.64 -14.20
CA GLU A 193 -28.59 -6.51 -13.37
C GLU A 193 -29.07 -7.76 -14.14
N ASP A 194 -29.28 -8.88 -13.45
CA ASP A 194 -29.65 -10.17 -14.06
C ASP A 194 -30.90 -10.05 -14.99
N LYS A 195 -31.84 -9.14 -14.66
CA LYS A 195 -33.06 -8.87 -15.44
C LYS A 195 -32.78 -8.24 -16.82
N ASP A 196 -31.71 -7.46 -16.94
CA ASP A 196 -31.36 -6.64 -18.11
C ASP A 196 -30.40 -7.35 -19.07
N LEU A 197 -29.85 -8.51 -18.70
CA LEU A 197 -29.08 -9.37 -19.60
C LEU A 197 -29.98 -9.92 -20.71
N SER A 198 -29.42 -10.23 -21.90
CA SER A 198 -30.14 -11.09 -22.84
C SER A 198 -30.28 -12.51 -22.30
N PHE A 199 -31.25 -13.29 -22.80
CA PHE A 199 -31.48 -14.64 -22.29
C PHE A 199 -30.29 -15.56 -22.58
N ARG A 200 -29.67 -15.41 -23.75
CA ARG A 200 -28.45 -16.12 -24.11
C ARG A 200 -27.28 -15.80 -23.18
N GLU A 201 -27.09 -14.52 -22.84
CA GLU A 201 -26.02 -14.12 -21.92
C GLU A 201 -26.28 -14.62 -20.50
N PHE A 202 -27.54 -14.52 -20.04
CA PHE A 202 -27.98 -15.08 -18.78
C PHE A 202 -27.70 -16.59 -18.73
N ALA A 203 -28.05 -17.33 -19.79
CA ALA A 203 -27.81 -18.76 -19.91
C ALA A 203 -26.32 -19.10 -19.78
N LEU A 204 -25.47 -18.47 -20.60
CA LEU A 204 -24.02 -18.70 -20.55
C LEU A 204 -23.41 -18.32 -19.19
N ALA A 205 -23.89 -17.23 -18.60
CA ALA A 205 -23.41 -16.73 -17.32
C ALA A 205 -23.73 -17.69 -16.18
N TRP A 206 -24.95 -18.24 -16.09
CA TRP A 206 -25.29 -19.14 -14.99
C TRP A 206 -24.54 -20.48 -15.09
N HIS A 207 -24.32 -21.02 -16.29
CA HIS A 207 -23.51 -22.24 -16.46
C HIS A 207 -22.08 -22.03 -15.94
N ARG A 208 -21.48 -20.88 -16.24
CA ARG A 208 -20.16 -20.52 -15.71
C ARG A 208 -20.21 -20.29 -14.20
N TYR A 209 -21.23 -19.60 -13.70
CA TYR A 209 -21.41 -19.38 -12.27
C TYR A 209 -21.43 -20.71 -11.50
N ILE A 210 -22.19 -21.71 -11.96
CA ILE A 210 -22.21 -23.06 -11.38
C ILE A 210 -20.82 -23.72 -11.39
N LYS A 211 -20.08 -23.60 -12.50
CA LYS A 211 -18.71 -24.11 -12.60
C LYS A 211 -17.79 -23.47 -11.55
N GLU A 212 -17.87 -22.16 -11.37
CA GLU A 212 -17.00 -21.42 -10.44
C GLU A 212 -17.35 -21.67 -8.97
N ILE A 213 -18.63 -21.72 -8.59
CA ILE A 213 -19.00 -22.09 -7.20
C ILE A 213 -18.63 -23.53 -6.87
N THR A 214 -18.65 -24.43 -7.87
CA THR A 214 -18.19 -25.82 -7.70
C THR A 214 -16.68 -25.86 -7.47
N ARG A 215 -15.90 -25.07 -8.20
CA ARG A 215 -14.44 -24.92 -8.00
C ARG A 215 -14.10 -24.31 -6.64
N ALA A 216 -14.95 -23.42 -6.13
CA ALA A 216 -14.82 -22.83 -4.80
C ALA A 216 -15.32 -23.75 -3.66
N ASN A 217 -15.60 -25.03 -3.95
CA ASN A 217 -16.04 -26.03 -2.98
C ASN A 217 -17.28 -25.62 -2.18
N TRP A 218 -18.25 -24.95 -2.81
CA TRP A 218 -19.54 -24.70 -2.16
C TRP A 218 -20.21 -26.01 -1.75
N PRO A 219 -21.03 -26.02 -0.68
CA PRO A 219 -21.70 -27.24 -0.25
C PRO A 219 -22.62 -27.75 -1.35
N LYS A 220 -22.51 -29.04 -1.66
CA LYS A 220 -23.18 -29.69 -2.80
C LYS A 220 -24.68 -29.41 -2.86
N LEU A 221 -25.35 -29.39 -1.70
CA LEU A 221 -26.77 -29.08 -1.61
C LEU A 221 -27.12 -27.72 -2.26
N HIS A 222 -26.33 -26.67 -2.01
CA HIS A 222 -26.59 -25.35 -2.60
C HIS A 222 -26.32 -25.33 -4.11
N VAL A 223 -25.28 -26.02 -4.55
CA VAL A 223 -24.95 -26.14 -5.98
C VAL A 223 -26.05 -26.89 -6.73
N ASP A 224 -26.54 -28.00 -6.18
CA ASP A 224 -27.62 -28.79 -6.77
C ASP A 224 -28.93 -27.99 -6.86
N VAL A 225 -29.30 -27.28 -5.78
CA VAL A 225 -30.49 -26.42 -5.73
C VAL A 225 -30.41 -25.27 -6.75
N LEU A 226 -29.26 -24.59 -6.86
CA LEU A 226 -29.05 -23.55 -7.86
C LEU A 226 -29.10 -24.10 -9.29
N THR A 227 -28.50 -25.26 -9.52
CA THR A 227 -28.49 -25.92 -10.84
C THR A 227 -29.90 -26.31 -11.27
N GLN A 228 -30.69 -26.92 -10.37
CA GLN A 228 -32.08 -27.27 -10.63
C GLN A 228 -32.94 -26.05 -10.90
N PHE A 229 -32.74 -24.96 -10.14
CA PHE A 229 -33.43 -23.70 -10.37
C PHE A 229 -33.18 -23.15 -11.77
N PHE A 230 -31.91 -23.03 -12.18
CA PHE A 230 -31.58 -22.51 -13.50
C PHE A 230 -32.07 -23.40 -14.63
N TYR A 231 -31.95 -24.72 -14.46
CA TYR A 231 -32.48 -25.69 -15.42
C TYR A 231 -34.00 -25.58 -15.55
N GLY A 232 -34.72 -25.40 -14.44
CA GLY A 232 -36.16 -25.20 -14.43
C GLY A 232 -36.58 -23.92 -15.16
N LEU A 233 -35.79 -22.85 -15.08
CA LEU A 233 -36.02 -21.63 -15.86
C LEU A 233 -35.77 -21.84 -17.36
N ASP A 234 -34.68 -22.51 -17.73
CA ASP A 234 -34.27 -22.73 -19.13
C ASP A 234 -35.24 -23.65 -19.89
N THR A 235 -35.92 -24.54 -19.16
CA THR A 235 -36.92 -25.48 -19.71
C THR A 235 -38.37 -25.04 -19.50
N HIS A 236 -38.57 -23.81 -19.00
CA HIS A 236 -39.89 -23.37 -18.57
C HIS A 236 -40.88 -23.21 -19.76
N PRO A 237 -42.15 -23.65 -19.63
CA PRO A 237 -43.15 -23.52 -20.69
C PRO A 237 -43.42 -22.08 -21.17
N LEU A 238 -43.14 -21.07 -20.33
CA LEU A 238 -43.32 -19.65 -20.69
C LEU A 238 -42.50 -19.23 -21.91
N HIS A 239 -41.38 -19.89 -22.20
CA HIS A 239 -40.63 -19.67 -23.44
C HIS A 239 -41.50 -19.88 -24.69
N GLN A 240 -42.42 -20.86 -24.64
CA GLN A 240 -43.31 -21.19 -25.76
C GLN A 240 -44.66 -20.48 -25.65
N GLN A 241 -45.18 -20.30 -24.43
CA GLN A 241 -46.48 -19.66 -24.21
C GLN A 241 -46.45 -18.17 -24.53
N GLU A 242 -45.35 -17.49 -24.23
CA GLU A 242 -45.19 -16.04 -24.45
C GLU A 242 -43.89 -15.75 -25.22
N PRO A 243 -43.79 -16.03 -26.53
CA PRO A 243 -42.54 -15.95 -27.28
C PRO A 243 -41.89 -14.55 -27.30
N GLU A 244 -42.68 -13.49 -27.14
CA GLU A 244 -42.18 -12.11 -27.16
C GLU A 244 -41.60 -11.66 -25.82
N HIS A 245 -42.07 -12.22 -24.70
CA HIS A 245 -41.82 -11.67 -23.36
C HIS A 245 -41.45 -12.71 -22.30
N GLY A 246 -41.69 -14.00 -22.54
CA GLY A 246 -41.44 -15.11 -21.62
C GLY A 246 -40.01 -15.10 -21.09
N ASP A 247 -39.02 -14.98 -21.98
CA ASP A 247 -37.61 -14.86 -21.64
C ASP A 247 -37.33 -13.71 -20.64
N LYS A 248 -37.97 -12.56 -20.84
CA LYS A 248 -37.75 -11.38 -20.00
C LYS A 248 -38.42 -11.54 -18.65
N ILE A 249 -39.63 -12.08 -18.62
CA ILE A 249 -40.38 -12.36 -17.38
C ILE A 249 -39.60 -13.37 -16.53
N LEU A 250 -39.09 -14.44 -17.13
CA LEU A 250 -38.28 -15.45 -16.45
C LEU A 250 -37.00 -14.85 -15.85
N ARG A 251 -36.32 -13.95 -16.56
CA ARG A 251 -35.14 -13.25 -16.00
C ARG A 251 -35.49 -12.30 -14.86
N ILE A 252 -36.61 -11.56 -14.95
CA ILE A 252 -37.07 -10.69 -13.85
C ILE A 252 -37.39 -11.55 -12.62
N TYR A 253 -38.09 -12.67 -12.81
CA TYR A 253 -38.35 -13.62 -11.75
C TYR A 253 -37.04 -14.16 -11.17
N ALA A 254 -36.09 -14.57 -12.01
CA ALA A 254 -34.80 -15.09 -11.58
C ALA A 254 -34.02 -14.10 -10.72
N ASP A 255 -33.96 -12.84 -11.14
CA ASP A 255 -33.29 -11.76 -10.41
C ASP A 255 -33.91 -11.55 -9.03
N ARG A 256 -35.25 -11.37 -8.96
CA ARG A 256 -35.96 -11.14 -7.69
C ARG A 256 -35.86 -12.33 -6.75
N TYR A 257 -36.10 -13.54 -7.26
CA TYR A 257 -36.17 -14.77 -6.45
C TYR A 257 -34.80 -15.18 -5.92
N ARG A 258 -33.73 -15.02 -6.71
CA ARG A 258 -32.34 -15.23 -6.22
C ARG A 258 -31.96 -14.23 -5.14
N LYS A 259 -32.26 -12.95 -5.31
CA LYS A 259 -31.96 -11.91 -4.29
C LYS A 259 -32.62 -12.27 -2.95
N GLU A 260 -33.91 -12.62 -2.98
CA GLU A 260 -34.66 -13.01 -1.79
C GLU A 260 -34.08 -14.27 -1.11
N TRP A 261 -33.70 -15.27 -1.91
CA TRP A 261 -33.10 -16.50 -1.40
C TRP A 261 -31.76 -16.25 -0.70
N PHE A 262 -30.88 -15.42 -1.28
CA PHE A 262 -29.62 -15.04 -0.64
C PHE A 262 -29.84 -14.19 0.61
N SER A 263 -30.85 -13.32 0.63
CA SER A 263 -31.19 -12.49 1.80
C SER A 263 -31.76 -13.30 2.97
N THR A 264 -32.47 -14.39 2.69
CA THR A 264 -33.07 -15.26 3.72
C THR A 264 -32.17 -16.43 4.14
N LEU A 265 -31.01 -16.60 3.50
CA LEU A 265 -30.09 -17.71 3.75
C LEU A 265 -29.58 -17.68 5.21
N GLY A 266 -29.68 -18.82 5.90
CA GLY A 266 -29.28 -18.93 7.32
C GLY A 266 -30.35 -18.48 8.32
N THR A 267 -31.52 -18.04 7.84
CA THR A 267 -32.69 -17.70 8.67
C THR A 267 -33.75 -18.81 8.59
N PRO A 268 -34.70 -18.91 9.54
CA PRO A 268 -35.83 -19.85 9.42
C PRO A 268 -36.74 -19.58 8.22
N GLN A 269 -36.57 -18.46 7.52
CA GLN A 269 -37.30 -18.10 6.31
C GLN A 269 -36.61 -18.58 5.03
N SER A 270 -35.43 -19.22 5.14
CA SER A 270 -34.75 -19.80 3.99
C SER A 270 -35.63 -20.86 3.31
N PHE A 271 -35.71 -20.83 1.99
CA PHE A 271 -36.54 -21.75 1.21
C PHE A 271 -35.70 -22.49 0.16
N ASN A 272 -36.29 -23.52 -0.45
CA ASN A 272 -35.66 -24.25 -1.54
C ASN A 272 -35.86 -23.48 -2.86
N LEU A 273 -34.77 -22.89 -3.37
CA LEU A 273 -34.79 -22.12 -4.62
C LEU A 273 -35.17 -22.96 -5.85
N ALA A 274 -34.93 -24.28 -5.84
CA ALA A 274 -35.23 -25.16 -6.96
C ALA A 274 -36.74 -25.25 -7.26
N ILE A 275 -37.59 -24.92 -6.30
CA ILE A 275 -39.04 -24.90 -6.46
C ILE A 275 -39.45 -23.56 -7.07
N ILE A 276 -39.82 -23.58 -8.35
CA ILE A 276 -40.37 -22.42 -9.05
C ILE A 276 -41.77 -22.14 -8.50
N ASN A 277 -41.96 -20.93 -7.98
CA ASN A 277 -43.24 -20.49 -7.46
C ASN A 277 -44.11 -19.97 -8.61
N GLU A 278 -44.90 -20.88 -9.18
CA GLU A 278 -45.80 -20.58 -10.30
C GLU A 278 -46.80 -19.47 -9.99
N ALA A 279 -47.24 -19.34 -8.74
CA ALA A 279 -48.18 -18.28 -8.34
C ALA A 279 -47.51 -16.90 -8.37
N LEU A 280 -46.26 -16.81 -7.90
CA LEU A 280 -45.47 -15.58 -7.98
C LEU A 280 -45.12 -15.26 -9.44
N LEU A 281 -44.73 -16.26 -10.22
CA LEU A 281 -44.40 -16.11 -11.63
C LEU A 281 -45.62 -15.63 -12.42
N SER A 282 -46.80 -16.23 -12.21
CA SER A 282 -48.06 -15.79 -12.82
C SER A 282 -48.41 -14.36 -12.43
N LYS A 283 -48.22 -13.96 -11.17
CA LYS A 283 -48.43 -12.58 -10.72
C LYS A 283 -47.48 -11.61 -11.44
N LEU A 284 -46.21 -11.97 -11.60
CA LEU A 284 -45.24 -11.15 -12.35
C LEU A 284 -45.59 -11.06 -13.83
N THR A 285 -46.05 -12.17 -14.43
CA THR A 285 -46.55 -12.20 -15.81
C THR A 285 -47.72 -11.23 -15.97
N HIS A 286 -48.72 -11.29 -15.08
CA HIS A 286 -49.84 -10.36 -15.09
C HIS A 286 -49.38 -8.91 -14.88
N GLU A 287 -48.54 -8.62 -13.89
CA GLU A 287 -48.00 -7.28 -13.63
C GLU A 287 -47.26 -6.72 -14.86
N TYR A 288 -46.42 -7.54 -15.50
CA TYR A 288 -45.64 -7.14 -16.66
C TYR A 288 -46.51 -6.92 -17.91
N LEU A 289 -47.55 -7.74 -18.10
CA LEU A 289 -48.48 -7.63 -19.22
C LEU A 289 -49.54 -6.52 -19.03
N ASP A 290 -49.95 -6.24 -17.79
CA ASP A 290 -50.91 -5.18 -17.44
C ASP A 290 -50.27 -3.78 -17.43
N PHE A 291 -49.03 -3.64 -16.93
CA PHE A 291 -48.25 -2.41 -17.03
C PHE A 291 -47.64 -2.24 -18.44
N ARG A 292 -48.48 -2.23 -19.47
CA ARG A 292 -48.06 -1.74 -20.78
C ARG A 292 -47.73 -0.24 -20.68
N PRO A 293 -46.52 0.22 -21.03
CA PRO A 293 -46.43 1.54 -21.63
C PRO A 293 -47.17 1.47 -22.97
N LEU A 294 -48.27 2.21 -23.10
CA LEU A 294 -49.08 2.43 -24.31
C LEU A 294 -48.30 2.95 -25.55
N ARG A 295 -46.96 2.84 -25.59
CA ARG A 295 -46.09 3.48 -26.58
C ARG A 295 -45.77 2.66 -27.83
N ALA A 296 -46.17 1.38 -27.93
CA ALA A 296 -45.78 0.55 -29.08
C ALA A 296 -46.90 0.29 -30.11
N HIS A 297 -48.18 0.54 -29.82
CA HIS A 297 -49.28 0.17 -30.73
C HIS A 297 -49.98 1.35 -31.43
N GLY A 298 -49.49 2.59 -31.26
CA GLY A 298 -50.06 3.77 -31.91
C GLY A 298 -49.52 4.09 -33.30
N ASN A 299 -48.38 3.52 -33.73
CA ASN A 299 -47.67 4.00 -34.93
C ASN A 299 -47.46 2.96 -36.04
N GLU A 300 -47.93 1.73 -35.88
CA GLU A 300 -47.75 0.68 -36.89
C GLU A 300 -49.01 0.43 -37.73
N SER A 301 -50.19 0.68 -37.16
CA SER A 301 -51.48 0.69 -37.85
C SER A 301 -51.64 1.91 -38.78
N LEU A 302 -51.04 3.06 -38.45
CA LEU A 302 -51.03 4.24 -39.33
C LEU A 302 -50.00 4.15 -40.48
N ARG A 303 -48.92 3.36 -40.34
CA ARG A 303 -47.96 3.14 -41.43
C ARG A 303 -48.44 2.09 -42.44
N ARG A 304 -49.18 1.06 -42.01
CA ARG A 304 -49.81 0.10 -42.92
C ARG A 304 -51.01 0.69 -43.69
N SER A 305 -51.72 1.66 -43.11
CA SER A 305 -52.81 2.36 -43.80
C SER A 305 -52.36 3.42 -44.81
N ALA A 306 -51.16 3.99 -44.66
CA ALA A 306 -50.62 4.98 -45.61
C ALA A 306 -49.93 4.33 -46.83
N ALA A 307 -49.50 3.07 -46.72
CA ALA A 307 -48.86 2.34 -47.82
C ALA A 307 -49.83 1.78 -48.86
N TYR A 308 -51.15 1.72 -48.56
CA TYR A 308 -52.16 1.18 -49.47
C TYR A 308 -52.92 2.21 -50.32
N ASN A 309 -52.60 3.50 -50.20
CA ASN A 309 -53.28 4.59 -50.93
C ASN A 309 -52.39 5.36 -51.93
N ILE A 310 -51.24 4.80 -52.32
CA ILE A 310 -50.39 5.37 -53.39
C ILE A 310 -50.04 4.29 -54.43
N ILE A 311 -51.03 3.51 -54.87
CA ILE A 311 -50.98 2.81 -56.17
C ILE A 311 -52.43 2.68 -56.66
N TYR A 312 -52.92 3.71 -57.36
CA TYR A 312 -53.82 3.61 -58.53
C TYR A 312 -53.88 4.98 -59.21
#